data_AF-A0AA38FK86-F1
#
_entry.id   AF-A0AA38FK86-F1
#
_cell.length_a   1.000
_cell.length_b   1.000
_cell.length_c   1.000
_cell.angle_alpha   90.00
_cell.angle_beta   90.00
_cell.angle_gamma   90.00
#
_symmetry.space_group_name_H-M   'P 1'
#
loop_
_entity.id
_entity.type
_entity.pdbx_description
1 polymer ?
#
loop_
_entity_poly.entity_id
_entity_poly.type
_entity_poly.pdbx_seq_one_letter_code
_entity_poly.pdbx_strand_id
1 'polypeptide(L)'
;MAISAVTPNASRCPWNFTRRHGNHVKPPIFRNGLPVRCMSKDSDAHLQKLALQQATHAAALRFQESQCSEPLFHDPFAGCFIESDLYKGISSNIKCSTTRSLNHYCLATRFIDDKLLGAVNADDAPRQIVLLTDGMDTRPFRLKWPPVSMIFDISFEPVFKIASKKLKEVGAKTSRNSVFWHIADELSDLQKRLKSLGYRGDRPSVWAIQGLYPMSLERLEEILYQISCLAMKGSNFMGELPLISVQADSGSEDHKGKWIERFFKRNGFSVDIISYEKVATDLCENLLIDGGSLLVADDGGESRSVLFVAQQQRLSDDQEGPFSLFCCPLLGLVLVCCPFWWA
;
A
#
# COMPACT_ATOMS: atom_id res chain seq x y z
N MET A 1 -57.84 5.78 28.96
CA MET A 1 -56.79 6.64 29.55
C MET A 1 -55.69 6.82 28.51
N ALA A 2 -55.23 8.05 28.31
CA ALA A 2 -54.49 8.50 27.15
C ALA A 2 -52.95 8.34 27.26
N ILE A 3 -52.36 8.00 26.11
CA ILE A 3 -51.05 8.34 25.49
C ILE A 3 -49.97 9.05 26.35
N SER A 4 -48.73 8.53 26.33
CA SER A 4 -47.52 9.30 25.94
C SER A 4 -46.28 8.41 25.73
N ALA A 5 -45.58 8.68 24.62
CA ALA A 5 -44.28 8.11 24.24
C ALA A 5 -43.13 9.02 24.69
N VAL A 6 -41.98 8.45 25.03
CA VAL A 6 -40.73 9.19 25.28
C VAL A 6 -39.57 8.47 24.59
N THR A 7 -38.78 9.23 23.82
CA THR A 7 -37.61 8.86 23.03
C THR A 7 -36.34 8.67 23.89
N PRO A 8 -35.33 7.90 23.45
CA PRO A 8 -34.02 7.86 24.11
C PRO A 8 -33.06 8.92 23.55
N ASN A 9 -32.50 9.69 24.48
CA ASN A 9 -31.53 10.77 24.26
C ASN A 9 -30.10 10.22 24.13
N ALA A 10 -29.29 10.88 23.31
CA ALA A 10 -27.93 10.51 22.93
C ALA A 10 -26.96 10.48 24.12
N SER A 11 -26.17 9.40 24.24
CA SER A 11 -25.12 9.23 25.24
C SER A 11 -23.81 9.89 24.80
N ARG A 12 -23.19 10.55 25.79
CA ARG A 12 -22.02 11.43 25.70
C ARG A 12 -20.69 10.67 25.71
N CYS A 13 -19.69 11.19 24.99
CA CYS A 13 -18.28 10.81 25.09
C CYS A 13 -17.67 11.27 26.45
N PRO A 14 -16.79 10.48 27.11
CA PRO A 14 -16.23 10.86 28.40
C PRO A 14 -14.71 11.08 28.34
N TRP A 15 -14.22 12.31 28.14
CA TRP A 15 -12.85 12.70 28.52
C TRP A 15 -12.81 14.18 28.90
N ASN A 16 -12.84 14.46 30.21
CA ASN A 16 -12.57 15.78 30.80
C ASN A 16 -11.17 15.75 31.42
N PHE A 17 -10.28 16.67 31.00
CA PHE A 17 -8.98 16.89 31.61
C PHE A 17 -9.05 18.13 32.52
N THR A 18 -8.79 17.95 33.82
CA THR A 18 -8.57 19.05 34.79
C THR A 18 -7.08 19.37 34.89
N ARG A 19 -6.72 20.66 34.75
CA ARG A 19 -5.36 21.18 34.94
C ARG A 19 -5.04 21.35 36.43
N ARG A 20 -3.84 20.95 36.85
CA ARG A 20 -3.10 21.55 37.98
C ARG A 20 -1.65 21.82 37.56
N HIS A 21 -1.15 22.99 37.96
CA HIS A 21 0.18 23.53 37.66
C HIS A 21 1.31 22.87 38.48
N GLY A 22 2.49 22.71 37.87
CA GLY A 22 3.74 22.40 38.56
C GLY A 22 4.90 21.99 37.63
N ASN A 23 5.79 22.94 37.35
CA ASN A 23 7.18 22.87 36.85
C ASN A 23 7.52 22.26 35.47
N HIS A 24 8.31 23.04 34.74
CA HIS A 24 8.68 22.93 33.34
C HIS A 24 9.68 21.82 33.01
N VAL A 25 9.26 20.89 32.14
CA VAL A 25 10.09 20.30 31.09
C VAL A 25 9.26 20.38 29.81
N LYS A 26 9.72 21.12 28.80
CA LYS A 26 9.00 21.24 27.52
C LYS A 26 9.11 19.90 26.77
N PRO A 27 8.00 19.22 26.42
CA PRO A 27 8.05 18.09 25.51
C PRO A 27 8.29 18.60 24.07
N PRO A 28 8.77 17.75 23.15
CA PRO A 28 8.94 18.12 21.76
C PRO A 28 7.59 18.58 21.18
N ILE A 29 7.62 19.73 20.50
CA ILE A 29 6.45 20.34 19.88
C ILE A 29 6.04 19.44 18.72
N PHE A 30 5.01 18.62 18.92
CA PHE A 30 4.24 18.05 17.82
C PHE A 30 3.56 19.21 17.08
N ARG A 31 4.11 19.59 15.93
CA ARG A 31 3.40 20.49 15.01
C ARG A 31 2.23 19.71 14.42
N ASN A 32 1.04 20.14 14.81
CA ASN A 32 -0.28 19.77 14.30
C ASN A 32 -0.83 18.44 14.82
N GLY A 33 -1.15 18.40 16.12
CA GLY A 33 -2.27 17.58 16.60
C GLY A 33 -3.59 18.12 16.03
N LEU A 34 -3.93 17.72 14.81
CA LEU A 34 -5.27 17.87 14.27
C LEU A 34 -6.14 16.74 14.86
N PRO A 35 -7.37 17.03 15.32
CA PRO A 35 -8.31 15.97 15.67
C PRO A 35 -8.55 15.13 14.42
N VAL A 36 -8.67 13.80 14.60
CA VAL A 36 -9.22 12.89 13.59
C VAL A 36 -10.49 13.56 13.06
N ARG A 37 -10.47 13.97 11.79
CA ARG A 37 -11.60 14.64 11.17
C ARG A 37 -12.73 13.62 11.14
N CYS A 38 -13.71 13.74 12.03
CA CYS A 38 -14.96 13.00 11.93
C CYS A 38 -15.60 13.42 10.60
N MET A 39 -15.36 12.61 9.57
CA MET A 39 -16.04 12.72 8.29
C MET A 39 -17.55 12.56 8.55
N SER A 40 -18.38 13.30 7.80
CA SER A 40 -19.83 13.14 7.93
C SER A 40 -20.23 11.76 7.40
N LYS A 41 -21.31 11.17 7.93
CA LYS A 41 -21.82 9.86 7.46
C LYS A 41 -22.04 9.81 5.94
N ASP A 42 -22.43 10.95 5.33
CA ASP A 42 -22.62 11.07 3.89
C ASP A 42 -21.28 11.05 3.12
N SER A 43 -20.22 11.64 3.69
CA SER A 43 -18.87 11.57 3.09
C SER A 43 -18.25 10.18 3.18
N ASP A 44 -18.54 9.42 4.24
CA ASP A 44 -18.08 8.02 4.37
C ASP A 44 -18.74 7.11 3.33
N ALA A 45 -20.05 7.28 3.11
CA ALA A 45 -20.78 6.50 2.10
C ALA A 45 -20.31 6.83 0.67
N HIS A 46 -19.99 8.09 0.38
CA HIS A 46 -19.46 8.49 -0.91
C HIS A 46 -18.05 7.92 -1.15
N LEU A 47 -17.16 8.03 -0.17
CA LEU A 47 -15.81 7.46 -0.24
C LEU A 47 -15.86 5.94 -0.45
N GLN A 48 -16.72 5.24 0.31
CA GLN A 48 -16.91 3.80 0.15
C GLN A 48 -17.36 3.43 -1.26
N LYS A 49 -18.30 4.18 -1.83
CA LYS A 49 -18.76 3.96 -3.21
C LYS A 49 -17.63 4.14 -4.21
N LEU A 50 -16.85 5.21 -4.10
CA LEU A 50 -15.72 5.48 -4.99
C LEU A 50 -14.63 4.40 -4.87
N ALA A 51 -14.25 4.03 -3.65
CA ALA A 51 -13.26 2.99 -3.39
C ALA A 51 -13.71 1.65 -3.99
N LEU A 52 -14.97 1.26 -3.80
CA LEU A 52 -15.52 0.04 -4.36
C LEU A 52 -15.53 0.07 -5.90
N GLN A 53 -15.90 1.19 -6.51
CA GLN A 53 -15.89 1.35 -7.97
C GLN A 53 -14.48 1.20 -8.54
N GLN A 54 -13.48 1.84 -7.92
CA GLN A 54 -12.09 1.76 -8.35
C GLN A 54 -11.53 0.34 -8.20
N ALA A 55 -11.74 -0.30 -7.05
CA ALA A 55 -11.30 -1.67 -6.79
C ALA A 55 -11.93 -2.66 -7.80
N THR A 56 -13.22 -2.49 -8.09
CA THR A 56 -13.92 -3.35 -9.05
C THR A 56 -13.44 -3.12 -10.48
N HIS A 57 -13.13 -1.87 -10.86
CA HIS A 57 -12.52 -1.56 -12.15
C HIS A 57 -11.14 -2.20 -12.30
N ALA A 58 -10.28 -2.08 -11.29
CA ALA A 58 -8.98 -2.74 -11.24
C ALA A 58 -9.11 -4.27 -11.36
N ALA A 59 -10.04 -4.89 -10.63
CA ALA A 59 -10.34 -6.31 -10.77
C ALA A 59 -10.81 -6.68 -12.19
N ALA A 60 -11.62 -5.85 -12.83
CA ALA A 60 -12.06 -6.08 -14.21
C ALA A 60 -10.90 -6.08 -15.20
N LEU A 61 -9.95 -5.15 -15.08
CA LEU A 61 -8.74 -5.12 -15.90
C LEU A 61 -7.92 -6.42 -15.72
N ARG A 62 -7.73 -6.88 -14.47
CA ARG A 62 -7.03 -8.14 -14.19
C ARG A 62 -7.75 -9.36 -14.77
N PHE A 63 -9.08 -9.40 -14.68
CA PHE A 63 -9.87 -10.48 -15.26
C PHE A 63 -9.75 -10.51 -16.78
N GLN A 64 -9.87 -9.35 -17.44
CA GLN A 64 -9.72 -9.22 -18.89
C GLN A 64 -8.33 -9.64 -19.36
N GLU A 65 -7.28 -9.19 -18.70
CA GLU A 65 -5.90 -9.61 -18.99
C GLU A 65 -5.76 -11.13 -18.92
N SER A 66 -6.37 -11.76 -17.90
CA SER A 66 -6.33 -13.22 -17.73
C SER A 66 -7.06 -14.00 -18.84
N GLN A 67 -7.91 -13.34 -19.63
CA GLN A 67 -8.60 -13.93 -20.79
C GLN A 67 -7.84 -13.75 -22.11
N CYS A 68 -6.74 -12.99 -22.12
CA CYS A 68 -5.91 -12.85 -23.31
C CYS A 68 -5.27 -14.19 -23.70
N SER A 69 -5.00 -14.40 -24.99
CA SER A 69 -4.33 -15.61 -25.49
C SER A 69 -2.92 -15.77 -24.92
N GLU A 70 -2.24 -14.64 -24.71
CA GLU A 70 -0.93 -14.55 -24.08
C GLU A 70 -1.03 -13.51 -22.95
N PRO A 71 -1.51 -13.90 -21.76
CA PRO A 71 -1.74 -12.96 -20.67
C PRO A 71 -0.41 -12.60 -19.98
N LEU A 72 -0.23 -11.33 -19.61
CA LEU A 72 0.92 -10.87 -18.80
C LEU A 72 1.00 -11.62 -17.46
N PHE A 73 -0.16 -11.86 -16.86
CA PHE A 73 -0.34 -12.63 -15.64
C PHE A 73 -1.72 -13.28 -15.63
N HIS A 74 -1.88 -14.30 -14.80
CA HIS A 74 -3.17 -14.97 -14.61
C HIS A 74 -3.70 -14.71 -13.20
N ASP A 75 -4.89 -14.12 -13.11
CA ASP A 75 -5.65 -13.90 -11.89
C ASP A 75 -6.95 -14.73 -11.92
N PRO A 76 -6.95 -15.94 -11.32
CA PRO A 76 -8.13 -16.81 -11.32
C PRO A 76 -9.28 -16.29 -10.48
N PHE A 77 -9.04 -15.29 -9.62
CA PHE A 77 -10.02 -14.82 -8.64
C PHE A 77 -10.65 -13.48 -9.04
N ALA A 78 -10.00 -12.68 -9.89
CA ALA A 78 -10.51 -11.39 -10.33
C ALA A 78 -11.96 -11.43 -10.85
N GLY A 79 -12.33 -12.49 -11.57
CA GLY A 79 -13.68 -12.66 -12.12
C GLY A 79 -14.78 -12.73 -11.06
N CYS A 80 -14.48 -13.17 -9.82
CA CYS A 80 -15.51 -13.27 -8.78
C CYS A 80 -15.99 -11.90 -8.27
N PHE A 81 -15.19 -10.84 -8.47
CA PHE A 81 -15.54 -9.50 -8.03
C PHE A 81 -16.50 -8.79 -8.98
N ILE A 82 -16.57 -9.23 -10.23
CA ILE A 82 -17.26 -8.54 -11.31
C ILE A 82 -18.73 -8.99 -11.35
N GLU A 83 -19.65 -8.04 -11.20
CA GLU A 83 -21.07 -8.27 -11.44
C GLU A 83 -21.36 -8.21 -12.95
N SER A 84 -22.30 -9.02 -13.44
CA SER A 84 -22.53 -9.20 -14.88
C SER A 84 -22.81 -7.91 -15.65
N ASP A 85 -23.43 -6.93 -14.99
CA ASP A 85 -23.83 -5.66 -15.62
C ASP A 85 -22.67 -4.66 -15.69
N LEU A 86 -21.73 -4.71 -14.74
CA LEU A 86 -20.50 -3.92 -14.76
C LEU A 86 -19.54 -4.42 -15.87
N TYR A 87 -19.46 -5.74 -16.05
CA TYR A 87 -18.65 -6.38 -17.08
C TYR A 87 -19.02 -5.91 -18.49
N LYS A 88 -20.32 -5.75 -18.78
CA LYS A 88 -20.80 -5.31 -20.10
C LYS A 88 -20.36 -3.89 -20.44
N GLY A 89 -20.33 -2.97 -19.47
CA GLY A 89 -19.90 -1.59 -19.67
C GLY A 89 -18.37 -1.42 -19.80
N ILE A 90 -17.59 -2.23 -19.10
CA ILE A 90 -16.11 -2.21 -19.20
C ILE A 90 -15.67 -2.94 -20.48
N SER A 91 -16.29 -4.06 -20.83
CA SER A 91 -16.02 -4.82 -22.06
C SER A 91 -16.37 -4.05 -23.33
N SER A 92 -17.33 -3.11 -23.30
CA SER A 92 -17.68 -2.30 -24.47
C SER A 92 -16.67 -1.18 -24.78
N ASN A 93 -15.89 -0.76 -23.78
CA ASN A 93 -14.97 0.39 -23.90
C ASN A 93 -13.52 -0.02 -24.25
N ILE A 94 -13.14 -1.28 -24.01
CA ILE A 94 -11.80 -1.78 -24.32
C ILE A 94 -11.93 -2.78 -25.46
N LYS A 95 -11.79 -2.29 -26.70
CA LYS A 95 -11.71 -3.17 -27.88
C LYS A 95 -10.41 -3.96 -27.78
N CYS A 96 -10.49 -5.29 -27.88
CA CYS A 96 -9.34 -6.12 -28.20
C CYS A 96 -8.90 -5.73 -29.63
N SER A 97 -8.00 -4.74 -29.70
CA SER A 97 -7.44 -4.23 -30.94
C SER A 97 -6.53 -5.31 -31.54
N THR A 98 -6.46 -5.37 -32.86
CA THR A 98 -5.49 -6.18 -33.61
C THR A 98 -4.04 -5.76 -33.34
N THR A 99 -3.82 -4.62 -32.69
CA THR A 99 -2.55 -4.19 -32.07
C THR A 99 -2.61 -4.43 -30.56
N ARG A 100 -1.61 -5.13 -30.00
CA ARG A 100 -1.58 -5.45 -28.56
C ARG A 100 -1.34 -4.15 -27.77
N SER A 101 -2.41 -3.64 -27.18
CA SER A 101 -2.35 -2.44 -26.34
C SER A 101 -2.22 -2.85 -24.87
N LEU A 102 -1.06 -2.61 -24.26
CA LEU A 102 -0.85 -2.98 -22.86
C LEU A 102 -1.47 -1.94 -21.95
N ASN A 103 -2.35 -2.39 -21.06
CA ASN A 103 -2.93 -1.53 -20.03
C ASN A 103 -1.87 -1.25 -18.92
N HIS A 104 -1.71 0.02 -18.54
CA HIS A 104 -0.76 0.43 -17.49
C HIS A 104 -0.96 -0.33 -16.17
N TYR A 105 -2.20 -0.52 -15.73
CA TYR A 105 -2.49 -1.25 -14.50
C TYR A 105 -2.08 -2.73 -14.59
N CYS A 106 -2.27 -3.36 -15.75
CA CYS A 106 -1.82 -4.73 -15.99
C CYS A 106 -0.29 -4.84 -16.04
N LEU A 107 0.40 -3.89 -16.69
CA LEU A 107 1.85 -3.78 -16.66
C LEU A 107 2.39 -3.60 -15.24
N ALA A 108 1.80 -2.69 -14.47
CA ALA A 108 2.13 -2.49 -13.05
C ALA A 108 1.93 -3.78 -12.25
N THR A 109 0.80 -4.47 -12.47
CA THR A 109 0.49 -5.74 -11.80
C THR A 109 1.59 -6.77 -12.06
N ARG A 110 1.96 -6.96 -13.34
CA ARG A 110 3.02 -7.87 -13.75
C ARG A 110 4.37 -7.50 -13.13
N PHE A 111 4.75 -6.23 -13.23
CA PHE A 111 6.00 -5.72 -12.69
C PHE A 111 6.11 -5.97 -11.17
N ILE A 112 5.07 -5.63 -10.42
CA ILE A 112 5.03 -5.79 -8.96
C ILE A 112 5.07 -7.28 -8.60
N ASP A 113 4.36 -8.14 -9.32
CA ASP A 113 4.38 -9.59 -9.09
C ASP A 113 5.80 -10.17 -9.27
N ASP A 114 6.47 -9.82 -10.36
CA ASP A 114 7.82 -10.28 -10.65
C ASP A 114 8.82 -9.80 -9.60
N LYS A 115 8.71 -8.55 -9.15
CA LYS A 115 9.58 -8.00 -8.10
C LYS A 115 9.30 -8.62 -6.73
N LEU A 116 8.03 -8.84 -6.38
CA LEU A 116 7.65 -9.55 -5.15
C LEU A 116 8.22 -10.97 -5.13
N LEU A 117 7.99 -11.73 -6.22
CA LEU A 117 8.49 -13.09 -6.36
C LEU A 117 10.02 -13.15 -6.37
N GLY A 118 10.69 -12.20 -7.03
CA GLY A 118 12.15 -12.10 -7.00
C GLY A 118 12.68 -11.86 -5.58
N ALA A 119 12.06 -10.94 -4.83
CA ALA A 119 12.46 -10.64 -3.47
C ALA A 119 12.27 -11.83 -2.52
N VAL A 120 11.11 -12.51 -2.57
CA VAL A 120 10.80 -13.61 -1.64
C VAL A 120 11.46 -14.95 -2.00
N ASN A 121 12.10 -15.07 -3.16
CA ASN A 121 12.82 -16.27 -3.58
C ASN A 121 14.36 -16.14 -3.52
N ALA A 122 14.89 -14.99 -3.06
CA ALA A 122 16.32 -14.81 -2.83
C ALA A 122 16.83 -15.62 -1.61
N ASP A 123 18.15 -15.80 -1.50
CA ASP A 123 18.80 -16.63 -0.47
C ASP A 123 18.53 -16.13 0.97
N ASP A 124 18.35 -14.82 1.17
CA ASP A 124 17.92 -14.17 2.42
C ASP A 124 16.52 -13.55 2.31
N ALA A 125 15.61 -14.29 1.68
CA ALA A 125 14.29 -13.77 1.36
C ALA A 125 13.46 -13.36 2.60
N PRO A 126 12.77 -12.22 2.54
CA PRO A 126 11.83 -11.83 3.59
C PRO A 126 10.69 -12.85 3.70
N ARG A 127 10.18 -13.02 4.93
CA ARG A 127 8.97 -13.80 5.23
C ARG A 127 7.82 -12.93 5.68
N GLN A 128 7.99 -11.60 5.64
CA GLN A 128 6.97 -10.61 5.95
C GLN A 128 6.65 -9.85 4.68
N ILE A 129 5.46 -10.08 4.13
CA ILE A 129 4.96 -9.44 2.93
C ILE A 129 3.86 -8.49 3.34
N VAL A 130 3.99 -7.21 3.02
CA VAL A 130 2.98 -6.21 3.32
C VAL A 130 2.49 -5.59 2.03
N LEU A 131 1.19 -5.70 1.77
CA LEU A 131 0.53 -5.21 0.57
C LEU A 131 -0.37 -4.05 0.97
N LEU A 132 -0.19 -2.89 0.33
CA LEU A 132 -1.09 -1.75 0.43
C LEU A 132 -1.96 -1.72 -0.83
N THR A 133 -3.26 -1.95 -0.68
CA THR A 133 -4.12 -2.36 -1.79
C THR A 133 -5.45 -1.60 -1.87
N ASP A 134 -6.18 -1.79 -2.98
CA ASP A 134 -7.59 -1.37 -3.15
C ASP A 134 -8.58 -2.23 -2.33
N GLY A 135 -8.12 -3.29 -1.67
CA GLY A 135 -8.95 -4.25 -0.94
C GLY A 135 -9.53 -5.39 -1.79
N MET A 136 -9.25 -5.42 -3.10
CA MET A 136 -9.58 -6.53 -4.00
C MET A 136 -8.32 -7.25 -4.52
N ASP A 137 -7.15 -7.04 -3.93
CA ASP A 137 -5.91 -7.72 -4.33
C ASP A 137 -5.99 -9.24 -4.08
N THR A 138 -5.63 -10.01 -5.11
CA THR A 138 -5.70 -11.47 -5.14
C THR A 138 -4.32 -12.12 -4.96
N ARG A 139 -3.23 -11.35 -4.92
CA ARG A 139 -1.85 -11.84 -4.73
C ARG A 139 -1.69 -12.79 -3.54
N PRO A 140 -2.31 -12.57 -2.36
CA PRO A 140 -2.23 -13.52 -1.25
C PRO A 140 -2.68 -14.96 -1.62
N PHE A 141 -3.57 -15.07 -2.61
CA PHE A 141 -4.20 -16.32 -3.03
C PHE A 141 -3.63 -16.89 -4.34
N ARG A 142 -3.18 -16.03 -5.27
CA ARG A 142 -2.69 -16.47 -6.59
C ARG A 142 -1.16 -16.60 -6.69
N LEU A 143 -0.40 -15.85 -5.89
CA LEU A 143 1.07 -15.97 -5.89
C LEU A 143 1.54 -17.12 -5.00
N LYS A 144 2.62 -17.77 -5.42
CA LYS A 144 3.27 -18.86 -4.68
C LYS A 144 4.23 -18.27 -3.67
N TRP A 145 3.76 -18.07 -2.45
CA TRP A 145 4.57 -17.57 -1.36
C TRP A 145 5.42 -18.68 -0.75
N PRO A 146 6.65 -18.39 -0.30
CA PRO A 146 7.43 -19.34 0.49
C PRO A 146 6.65 -19.83 1.72
N PRO A 147 6.86 -21.07 2.17
CA PRO A 147 6.28 -21.56 3.41
C PRO A 147 6.63 -20.65 4.59
N VAL A 148 5.70 -20.52 5.55
CA VAL A 148 5.87 -19.70 6.77
C VAL A 148 5.92 -18.19 6.48
N SER A 149 5.48 -17.76 5.30
CA SER A 149 5.26 -16.34 5.01
C SER A 149 4.07 -15.77 5.79
N MET A 150 4.25 -14.58 6.36
CA MET A 150 3.19 -13.73 6.89
C MET A 150 2.84 -12.66 5.87
N ILE A 151 1.59 -12.64 5.43
CA ILE A 151 1.08 -11.72 4.43
C ILE A 151 0.09 -10.79 5.12
N PHE A 152 0.38 -9.49 5.07
CA PHE A 152 -0.46 -8.43 5.63
C PHE A 152 -1.04 -7.63 4.48
N ASP A 153 -2.36 -7.57 4.38
CA ASP A 153 -3.08 -6.69 3.45
C ASP A 153 -3.62 -5.49 4.21
N ILE A 154 -3.13 -4.31 3.84
CA ILE A 154 -3.55 -3.02 4.37
C ILE A 154 -4.45 -2.37 3.33
N SER A 155 -5.74 -2.28 3.61
CA SER A 155 -6.71 -1.73 2.67
C SER A 155 -7.95 -1.18 3.37
N PHE A 156 -8.82 -0.52 2.61
CA PHE A 156 -10.04 0.06 3.13
C PHE A 156 -11.04 -1.04 3.53
N GLU A 157 -11.39 -1.12 4.83
CA GLU A 157 -12.09 -2.28 5.39
C GLU A 157 -13.41 -2.64 4.69
N PRO A 158 -14.28 -1.68 4.29
CA PRO A 158 -15.53 -2.01 3.63
C PRO A 158 -15.36 -2.73 2.29
N VAL A 159 -14.32 -2.41 1.51
CA VAL A 159 -14.03 -3.06 0.23
C VAL A 159 -13.48 -4.46 0.49
N PHE A 160 -12.53 -4.59 1.42
CA PHE A 160 -11.97 -5.87 1.81
C PHE A 160 -13.04 -6.85 2.30
N LYS A 161 -14.00 -6.41 3.13
CA LYS A 161 -15.09 -7.27 3.62
C LYS A 161 -15.92 -7.88 2.49
N ILE A 162 -16.21 -7.09 1.45
CA ILE A 162 -16.92 -7.57 0.25
C ILE A 162 -16.06 -8.58 -0.50
N ALA A 163 -14.79 -8.24 -0.74
CA ALA A 163 -13.86 -9.09 -1.47
C ALA A 163 -13.61 -10.43 -0.76
N SER A 164 -13.34 -10.39 0.54
CA SER A 164 -13.09 -11.56 1.40
C SER A 164 -14.25 -12.56 1.38
N LYS A 165 -15.49 -12.06 1.37
CA LYS A 165 -16.68 -12.92 1.23
C LYS A 165 -16.69 -13.64 -0.12
N LYS A 166 -16.51 -12.92 -1.22
CA LYS A 166 -16.50 -13.49 -2.59
C LYS A 166 -15.35 -14.49 -2.79
N LEU A 167 -14.15 -14.16 -2.29
CA LEU A 167 -12.98 -15.04 -2.30
C LEU A 167 -13.22 -16.34 -1.53
N LYS A 168 -13.90 -16.26 -0.38
CA LYS A 168 -14.28 -17.44 0.40
C LYS A 168 -15.29 -18.31 -0.35
N GLU A 169 -16.26 -17.72 -1.04
CA GLU A 169 -17.28 -18.43 -1.83
C GLU A 169 -16.66 -19.24 -2.97
N VAL A 170 -15.62 -18.70 -3.63
CA VAL A 170 -14.87 -19.43 -4.69
C VAL A 170 -13.76 -20.33 -4.13
N GLY A 171 -13.62 -20.44 -2.81
CA GLY A 171 -12.66 -21.32 -2.17
C GLY A 171 -11.19 -20.89 -2.29
N ALA A 172 -10.93 -19.59 -2.45
CA ALA A 172 -9.57 -19.05 -2.49
C ALA A 172 -8.82 -19.37 -1.19
N LYS A 173 -7.59 -19.86 -1.31
CA LYS A 173 -6.71 -20.21 -0.19
C LYS A 173 -5.31 -19.65 -0.42
N THR A 174 -4.68 -19.21 0.64
CA THR A 174 -3.28 -18.80 0.60
C THR A 174 -2.35 -19.99 0.42
N SER A 175 -1.10 -19.71 0.07
CA SER A 175 -0.04 -20.72 -0.03
C SER A 175 0.09 -21.53 1.27
N ARG A 176 0.46 -22.81 1.14
CA ARG A 176 0.54 -23.74 2.28
C ARG A 176 1.48 -23.19 3.35
N ASN A 177 1.02 -23.21 4.60
CA ASN A 177 1.74 -22.70 5.78
C ASN A 177 2.00 -21.18 5.77
N SER A 178 1.39 -20.42 4.87
CA SER A 178 1.39 -18.96 4.94
C SER A 178 0.18 -18.47 5.75
N VAL A 179 0.38 -17.42 6.54
CA VAL A 179 -0.68 -16.77 7.31
C VAL A 179 -1.05 -15.46 6.64
N PHE A 180 -2.35 -15.19 6.54
CA PHE A 180 -2.89 -13.99 5.91
C PHE A 180 -3.68 -13.16 6.93
N TRP A 181 -3.36 -11.86 7.01
CA TRP A 181 -4.02 -10.92 7.89
C TRP A 181 -4.46 -9.67 7.12
N HIS A 182 -5.69 -9.25 7.36
CA HIS A 182 -6.16 -7.94 6.93
C HIS A 182 -6.02 -6.90 8.05
N ILE A 183 -5.62 -5.70 7.66
CA ILE A 183 -5.48 -4.52 8.51
C ILE A 183 -6.24 -3.37 7.81
N ALA A 184 -7.20 -2.80 8.51
CA ALA A 184 -7.94 -1.64 8.00
C ALA A 184 -7.02 -0.41 7.92
N ASP A 185 -6.94 0.22 6.75
CA ASP A 185 -6.10 1.40 6.52
C ASP A 185 -6.57 2.62 7.32
N GLU A 186 -7.87 2.74 7.56
CA GLU A 186 -8.48 3.83 8.34
C GLU A 186 -8.12 3.85 9.84
N LEU A 187 -7.33 2.88 10.32
CA LEU A 187 -6.83 2.85 11.69
C LEU A 187 -5.61 3.76 11.87
N SER A 188 -5.56 4.49 12.99
CA SER A 188 -4.45 5.40 13.31
C SER A 188 -3.15 4.68 13.71
N ASP A 189 -3.24 3.44 14.20
CA ASP A 189 -2.14 2.76 14.90
C ASP A 189 -1.58 1.55 14.11
N LEU A 190 -1.25 1.75 12.82
CA LEU A 190 -0.76 0.69 11.94
C LEU A 190 0.40 -0.12 12.54
N GLN A 191 1.41 0.56 13.11
CA GLN A 191 2.58 -0.08 13.72
C GLN A 191 2.19 -1.04 14.85
N LYS A 192 1.31 -0.60 15.75
CA LYS A 192 0.83 -1.42 16.86
C LYS A 192 0.05 -2.62 16.36
N ARG A 193 -0.78 -2.45 15.33
CA ARG A 193 -1.59 -3.53 14.78
C ARG A 193 -0.71 -4.59 14.12
N LEU A 194 0.23 -4.20 13.27
CA LEU A 194 1.21 -5.11 12.67
C LEU A 194 1.96 -5.90 13.73
N LYS A 195 2.53 -5.22 14.73
CA LYS A 195 3.28 -5.87 15.83
C LYS A 195 2.41 -6.87 16.60
N SER A 196 1.14 -6.53 16.87
CA SER A 196 0.21 -7.44 17.56
C SER A 196 -0.12 -8.72 16.77
N LEU A 197 0.05 -8.69 15.44
CA LEU A 197 -0.14 -9.82 14.54
C LEU A 197 1.17 -10.59 14.27
N GLY A 198 2.26 -10.22 14.97
CA GLY A 198 3.55 -10.89 14.88
C GLY A 198 4.55 -10.26 13.91
N TYR A 199 4.22 -9.13 13.27
CA TYR A 199 5.21 -8.37 12.49
C TYR A 199 6.38 -7.93 13.38
N ARG A 200 7.59 -7.99 12.83
CA ARG A 200 8.84 -7.68 13.50
C ARG A 200 9.68 -6.74 12.64
N GLY A 201 9.95 -5.54 13.16
CA GLY A 201 10.76 -4.55 12.44
C GLY A 201 12.26 -4.84 12.46
N ASP A 202 12.71 -5.79 13.27
CA ASP A 202 14.09 -6.29 13.30
C ASP A 202 14.34 -7.43 12.29
N ARG A 203 13.38 -7.69 11.39
CA ARG A 203 13.48 -8.73 10.36
C ARG A 203 13.21 -8.18 8.96
N PRO A 204 13.83 -8.76 7.91
CA PRO A 204 13.58 -8.33 6.53
C PRO A 204 12.10 -8.41 6.16
N SER A 205 11.64 -7.42 5.39
CA SER A 205 10.28 -7.36 4.88
C SER A 205 10.28 -6.92 3.42
N VAL A 206 9.20 -7.26 2.71
CA VAL A 206 8.90 -6.73 1.38
C VAL A 206 7.55 -6.04 1.41
N TRP A 207 7.51 -4.83 0.88
CA TRP A 207 6.33 -3.97 0.84
C TRP A 207 5.94 -3.74 -0.62
N ALA A 208 4.64 -3.77 -0.92
CA ALA A 208 4.13 -3.42 -2.23
C ALA A 208 2.92 -2.49 -2.13
N ILE A 209 2.79 -1.56 -3.08
CA ILE A 209 1.66 -0.65 -3.18
C ILE A 209 1.08 -0.64 -4.59
N GLN A 210 -0.22 -0.84 -4.71
CA GLN A 210 -0.93 -0.74 -6.00
C GLN A 210 -2.43 -0.52 -5.75
N GLY A 211 -3.07 0.27 -6.61
CA GLY A 211 -4.52 0.45 -6.55
C GLY A 211 -4.95 1.19 -5.29
N LEU A 212 -4.28 2.26 -4.91
CA LEU A 212 -4.76 3.06 -3.78
C LEU A 212 -6.11 3.69 -4.12
N TYR A 213 -7.08 3.56 -3.22
CA TYR A 213 -8.31 4.37 -3.25
C TYR A 213 -7.93 5.87 -3.12
N PRO A 214 -8.85 6.83 -3.37
CA PRO A 214 -8.51 8.26 -3.39
C PRO A 214 -7.81 8.72 -2.09
N MET A 215 -6.48 8.75 -2.13
CA MET A 215 -5.60 8.98 -1.01
C MET A 215 -4.93 10.34 -1.18
N SER A 216 -4.90 11.13 -0.11
CA SER A 216 -4.23 12.43 -0.13
C SER A 216 -2.71 12.27 -0.07
N LEU A 217 -1.97 13.29 -0.52
CA LEU A 217 -0.51 13.30 -0.43
C LEU A 217 -0.03 13.22 1.02
N GLU A 218 -0.76 13.84 1.95
CA GLU A 218 -0.48 13.77 3.39
C GLU A 218 -0.61 12.35 3.90
N ARG A 219 -1.66 11.62 3.51
CA ARG A 219 -1.83 10.22 3.90
C ARG A 219 -0.74 9.33 3.32
N LEU A 220 -0.33 9.57 2.08
CA LEU A 220 0.80 8.86 1.48
C LEU A 220 2.12 9.13 2.22
N GLU A 221 2.37 10.39 2.62
CA GLU A 221 3.54 10.75 3.42
C GLU A 221 3.51 10.09 4.81
N GLU A 222 2.35 10.07 5.47
CA GLU A 222 2.15 9.34 6.73
C GLU A 222 2.47 7.86 6.59
N ILE A 223 1.97 7.21 5.53
CA ILE A 223 2.23 5.79 5.26
C ILE A 223 3.72 5.56 5.04
N LEU A 224 4.39 6.35 4.20
CA LEU A 224 5.84 6.21 3.98
C LEU A 224 6.62 6.36 5.28
N TYR A 225 6.25 7.32 6.12
CA TYR A 225 6.86 7.49 7.44
C TYR A 225 6.65 6.25 8.32
N GLN A 226 5.42 5.72 8.38
CA GLN A 226 5.12 4.49 9.13
C GLN A 226 5.93 3.29 8.62
N ILE A 227 6.03 3.11 7.30
CA ILE A 227 6.88 2.05 6.71
C ILE A 227 8.34 2.26 7.13
N SER A 228 8.84 3.49 7.12
CA SER A 228 10.23 3.79 7.55
C SER A 228 10.50 3.38 9.00
N CYS A 229 9.55 3.60 9.91
CA CYS A 229 9.64 3.18 11.31
C CYS A 229 9.54 1.66 11.49
N LEU A 230 8.84 0.97 10.58
CA LEU A 230 8.55 -0.46 10.67
C LEU A 230 9.58 -1.34 9.97
N ALA A 231 9.98 -0.97 8.76
CA ALA A 231 10.77 -1.81 7.88
C ALA A 231 12.23 -1.86 8.32
N MET A 232 12.78 -3.06 8.47
CA MET A 232 14.21 -3.26 8.70
C MET A 232 15.02 -2.59 7.58
N LYS A 233 16.16 -1.97 7.90
CA LYS A 233 17.14 -1.52 6.90
C LYS A 233 17.43 -2.62 5.88
N GLY A 234 17.40 -2.28 4.60
CA GLY A 234 17.56 -3.22 3.48
C GLY A 234 16.25 -3.83 2.99
N SER A 235 15.13 -3.66 3.71
CA SER A 235 13.81 -4.11 3.27
C SER A 235 13.41 -3.43 1.95
N ASN A 236 12.75 -4.20 1.09
CA ASN A 236 12.34 -3.75 -0.24
C ASN A 236 10.95 -3.13 -0.19
N PHE A 237 10.74 -2.08 -0.96
CA PHE A 237 9.44 -1.46 -1.18
C PHE A 237 9.27 -1.19 -2.68
N MET A 238 8.15 -1.58 -3.27
CA MET A 238 7.92 -1.42 -4.70
C MET A 238 6.47 -1.08 -4.96
N GLY A 239 6.16 -0.56 -6.14
CA GLY A 239 4.77 -0.38 -6.50
C GLY A 239 4.53 0.64 -7.57
N GLU A 240 3.28 1.04 -7.61
CA GLU A 240 2.75 2.09 -8.45
C GLU A 240 2.30 3.24 -7.54
N LEU A 241 2.87 4.42 -7.76
CA LEU A 241 2.48 5.62 -7.04
C LEU A 241 1.54 6.46 -7.90
N PRO A 242 0.31 6.76 -7.47
CA PRO A 242 -0.52 7.70 -8.17
C PRO A 242 0.09 9.10 -8.01
N LEU A 243 0.35 9.78 -9.13
CA LEU A 243 0.76 11.17 -9.24
C LEU A 243 -0.43 12.09 -8.90
N ILE A 244 -1.04 11.87 -7.74
CA ILE A 244 -2.05 12.75 -7.17
C ILE A 244 -1.28 13.98 -6.69
N SER A 245 -1.38 15.06 -7.47
CA SER A 245 -0.92 16.40 -7.10
C SER A 245 0.57 16.73 -7.28
N VAL A 246 1.25 16.21 -8.32
CA VAL A 246 2.35 17.00 -8.94
C VAL A 246 1.72 18.06 -9.85
N GLN A 247 0.85 18.90 -9.28
CA GLN A 247 0.50 20.20 -9.82
C GLN A 247 1.36 21.22 -9.10
N ALA A 248 2.62 21.31 -9.53
CA ALA A 248 3.44 22.48 -9.30
C ALA A 248 4.27 22.67 -10.57
N ASP A 249 3.76 23.57 -11.40
CA ASP A 249 4.38 24.20 -12.56
C ASP A 249 4.86 23.26 -13.66
N SER A 250 4.20 23.32 -14.83
CA SER A 250 4.74 23.15 -16.20
C SER A 250 6.18 22.61 -16.35
N GLY A 251 6.50 21.48 -15.74
CA GLY A 251 7.87 21.04 -15.50
C GLY A 251 8.11 19.70 -16.17
N SER A 252 9.25 19.61 -16.85
CA SER A 252 9.74 18.41 -17.53
C SER A 252 9.69 17.15 -16.65
N GLU A 253 9.72 15.96 -17.27
CA GLU A 253 9.83 14.66 -16.58
C GLU A 253 10.95 14.65 -15.50
N ASP A 254 12.06 15.35 -15.74
CA ASP A 254 13.14 15.55 -14.77
C ASP A 254 12.70 16.16 -13.44
N HIS A 255 11.73 17.09 -13.45
CA HIS A 255 11.22 17.72 -12.24
C HIS A 255 10.35 16.76 -11.42
N LYS A 256 9.53 15.94 -12.09
CA LYS A 256 8.73 14.90 -11.45
C LYS A 256 9.64 13.85 -10.79
N GLY A 257 10.63 13.35 -11.53
CA GLY A 257 11.61 12.40 -11.02
C GLY A 257 12.33 12.90 -9.77
N LYS A 258 12.89 14.12 -9.83
CA LYS A 258 13.55 14.76 -8.68
C LYS A 258 12.62 15.00 -7.50
N TRP A 259 11.33 15.23 -7.71
CA TRP A 259 10.36 15.38 -6.62
C TRP A 259 10.13 14.03 -5.92
N ILE A 260 9.90 12.96 -6.67
CA ILE A 260 9.70 11.61 -6.14
C ILE A 260 10.94 11.15 -5.37
N GLU A 261 12.13 11.32 -5.93
CA GLU A 261 13.39 10.99 -5.24
C GLU A 261 13.51 11.70 -3.90
N ARG A 262 13.24 13.02 -3.86
CA ARG A 262 13.24 13.78 -2.61
C ARG A 262 12.17 13.29 -1.63
N PHE A 263 11.00 12.88 -2.13
CA PHE A 263 9.89 12.36 -1.33
C PHE A 263 10.24 11.05 -0.62
N PHE A 264 10.86 10.11 -1.32
CA PHE A 264 11.33 8.85 -0.72
C PHE A 264 12.53 9.09 0.21
N LYS A 265 13.49 9.92 -0.21
CA LYS A 265 14.71 10.21 0.56
C LYS A 265 14.42 10.85 1.92
N ARG A 266 13.47 11.80 2.01
CA ARG A 266 13.07 12.40 3.31
C ARG A 266 12.51 11.35 4.28
N ASN A 267 11.87 10.32 3.74
CA ASN A 267 11.31 9.19 4.48
C ASN A 267 12.30 8.02 4.65
N GLY A 268 13.58 8.19 4.30
CA GLY A 268 14.60 7.17 4.57
C GLY A 268 14.71 6.05 3.53
N PHE A 269 14.16 6.25 2.33
CA PHE A 269 14.27 5.30 1.23
C PHE A 269 15.21 5.79 0.14
N SER A 270 16.01 4.90 -0.43
CA SER A 270 16.53 5.07 -1.80
C SER A 270 15.45 4.61 -2.77
N VAL A 271 15.29 5.28 -3.91
CA VAL A 271 14.25 4.94 -4.89
C VAL A 271 14.81 5.01 -6.31
N ASP A 272 14.43 4.04 -7.12
CA ASP A 272 14.60 3.99 -8.57
C ASP A 272 13.21 4.09 -9.20
N ILE A 273 13.03 5.10 -10.06
CA ILE A 273 11.78 5.31 -10.80
C ILE A 273 11.87 4.54 -12.10
N ILE A 274 10.82 3.80 -12.42
CA ILE A 274 10.77 2.89 -13.55
C ILE A 274 9.69 3.37 -14.53
N SER A 275 10.06 3.53 -15.80
CA SER A 275 9.11 3.90 -16.85
C SER A 275 8.31 2.67 -17.30
N TYR A 276 7.05 2.88 -17.67
CA TYR A 276 6.20 1.81 -18.21
C TYR A 276 6.70 1.29 -19.55
N GLU A 277 7.27 2.16 -20.38
CA GLU A 277 7.86 1.81 -21.67
C GLU A 277 9.04 0.85 -21.49
N LYS A 278 9.89 1.09 -20.48
CA LYS A 278 10.98 0.19 -20.14
C LYS A 278 10.45 -1.18 -19.72
N VAL A 279 9.46 -1.23 -18.82
CA VAL A 279 8.84 -2.49 -18.39
C VAL A 279 8.21 -3.24 -19.57
N ALA A 280 7.50 -2.53 -20.44
CA ALA A 280 6.90 -3.11 -21.64
C ALA A 280 7.96 -3.68 -22.59
N THR A 281 9.07 -2.96 -22.80
CA THR A 281 10.18 -3.40 -23.65
C THR A 281 10.84 -4.65 -23.08
N ASP A 282 11.20 -4.61 -21.79
CA ASP A 282 11.83 -5.74 -21.09
C ASP A 282 10.92 -7.00 -21.14
N LEU A 283 9.59 -6.82 -21.03
CA LEU A 283 8.64 -7.93 -21.14
C LEU A 283 8.51 -8.47 -22.58
N CYS A 284 8.50 -7.61 -23.59
CA CYS A 284 8.42 -8.02 -24.99
C CYS A 284 9.65 -8.81 -25.44
N GLU A 285 10.85 -8.38 -25.05
CA GLU A 285 12.09 -9.10 -25.34
C GLU A 285 12.07 -10.51 -24.75
N ASN A 286 11.54 -10.65 -23.54
CA ASN A 286 11.42 -11.95 -22.85
C ASN A 286 10.30 -12.84 -23.41
N LEU A 287 9.26 -12.28 -24.02
CA LEU A 287 8.12 -13.02 -24.57
C LEU A 287 8.25 -13.37 -26.06
N LEU A 288 9.33 -12.95 -26.74
CA LEU A 288 9.55 -13.17 -28.19
C LEU A 288 8.37 -12.69 -29.06
N ILE A 289 7.61 -11.70 -28.59
CA ILE A 289 6.53 -11.08 -29.36
C ILE A 289 7.19 -10.21 -30.43
N ASP A 290 6.91 -10.49 -31.70
CA ASP A 290 7.48 -9.77 -32.85
C ASP A 290 7.26 -8.25 -32.65
N GLY A 291 8.34 -7.47 -32.62
CA GLY A 291 8.41 -6.08 -32.11
C GLY A 291 7.59 -5.04 -32.89
N GLY A 292 6.65 -5.48 -33.72
CA GLY A 292 5.71 -4.67 -34.48
C GLY A 292 4.61 -4.09 -33.60
N SER A 293 4.89 -2.89 -33.07
CA SER A 293 3.89 -1.91 -32.63
C SER A 293 3.05 -2.29 -31.40
N LEU A 294 3.72 -2.56 -30.28
CA LEU A 294 3.09 -2.47 -28.97
C LEU A 294 2.87 -0.99 -28.62
N LEU A 295 1.63 -0.59 -28.43
CA LEU A 295 1.29 0.74 -27.92
C LEU A 295 0.81 0.58 -26.49
N VAL A 296 1.46 1.22 -25.52
CA VAL A 296 0.88 1.29 -24.18
C VAL A 296 -0.43 2.07 -24.30
N ALA A 297 -1.54 1.46 -23.89
CA ALA A 297 -2.86 2.07 -24.03
C ALA A 297 -2.89 3.33 -23.16
N ASP A 298 -2.95 4.51 -23.79
CA ASP A 298 -3.37 5.72 -23.09
C ASP A 298 -4.89 5.61 -22.92
N ASP A 299 -5.35 5.43 -21.69
CA ASP A 299 -6.76 5.31 -21.34
C ASP A 299 -7.49 6.68 -21.35
N GLY A 300 -6.91 7.68 -22.04
CA GLY A 300 -7.46 9.01 -22.18
C GLY A 300 -7.19 9.90 -20.96
N GLY A 301 -6.17 9.56 -20.17
CA GLY A 301 -5.75 10.36 -19.04
C GLY A 301 -4.29 10.14 -18.70
N GLU A 302 -3.40 10.92 -19.33
CA GLU A 302 -1.97 11.12 -19.00
C GLU A 302 -1.48 10.21 -17.87
N SER A 303 -0.71 9.15 -18.17
CA SER A 303 -0.18 8.16 -17.20
C SER A 303 0.01 8.76 -15.81
N ARG A 304 -1.04 8.67 -14.99
CA ARG A 304 -1.15 9.38 -13.70
C ARG A 304 -0.41 8.64 -12.61
N SER A 305 0.48 7.72 -12.96
CA SER A 305 1.21 6.91 -12.01
C SER A 305 2.61 6.61 -12.50
N VAL A 306 3.50 6.33 -11.56
CA VAL A 306 4.88 5.94 -11.82
C VAL A 306 5.17 4.64 -11.10
N LEU A 307 5.94 3.77 -11.75
CA LEU A 307 6.47 2.58 -11.09
C LEU A 307 7.74 2.95 -10.34
N PHE A 308 7.96 2.28 -9.22
CA PHE A 308 9.18 2.45 -8.46
C PHE A 308 9.64 1.16 -7.79
N VAL A 309 10.94 1.10 -7.53
CA VAL A 309 11.55 0.18 -6.56
C VAL A 309 12.33 1.03 -5.57
N ALA A 310 12.22 0.72 -4.30
CA ALA A 310 12.83 1.44 -3.21
C ALA A 310 13.40 0.47 -2.19
N GLN A 311 14.40 0.94 -1.43
CA GLN A 311 15.00 0.18 -0.35
C GLN A 311 15.11 1.06 0.90
N GLN A 312 14.74 0.50 2.04
CA GLN A 312 14.83 1.16 3.33
C GLN A 312 16.29 1.36 3.73
N GLN A 313 16.70 2.60 3.98
CA GLN A 313 18.07 2.97 4.32
C GLN A 313 18.29 3.22 5.81
N ARG A 314 17.23 3.56 6.55
CA ARG A 314 17.26 3.80 8.00
C ARG A 314 16.98 2.51 8.76
N LEU A 315 17.48 2.42 9.99
CA LEU A 315 17.10 1.36 10.91
C LEU A 315 15.62 1.57 11.31
N SER A 316 14.90 0.47 11.49
CA SER A 316 13.55 0.51 12.08
C SER A 316 13.61 0.85 13.57
N ASP A 317 12.47 1.22 14.14
CA ASP A 317 12.34 1.45 15.58
C ASP A 317 12.74 0.21 16.41
N ASP A 318 12.53 -0.99 15.86
CA ASP A 318 12.90 -2.26 16.52
C ASP A 318 14.41 -2.55 16.40
N GLN A 319 15.10 -1.98 15.41
CA GLN A 319 16.55 -2.11 15.22
C GLN A 319 17.36 -1.09 16.02
N GLU A 320 16.86 0.12 16.20
CA GLU A 320 17.49 1.17 17.02
C GLU A 320 17.54 0.77 18.51
N GLY A 321 16.70 -0.19 18.93
CA GLY A 321 16.57 -0.65 20.31
C GLY A 321 15.89 0.40 21.21
N PRO A 322 15.54 0.06 22.46
CA PRO A 322 15.19 1.09 23.42
C PRO A 322 16.42 1.97 23.60
N PHE A 323 16.29 3.29 23.45
CA PHE A 323 17.32 4.24 23.90
C PHE A 323 17.59 3.96 25.39
N SER A 324 18.56 3.10 25.69
CA SER A 324 19.02 2.89 27.05
C SER A 324 19.82 4.14 27.39
N LEU A 325 19.16 5.10 28.03
CA LEU A 325 19.82 6.11 28.83
C LEU A 325 20.62 5.37 29.91
N PHE A 326 21.85 4.98 29.59
CA PHE A 326 22.82 4.54 30.58
C PHE A 326 23.18 5.77 31.41
N CYS A 327 22.45 5.98 32.51
CA CYS A 327 22.89 6.88 33.57
C CYS A 327 24.13 6.25 34.23
N CYS A 328 25.33 6.70 33.82
CA CYS A 328 26.55 6.36 34.53
C CYS A 328 26.51 7.09 35.89
N PRO A 329 26.47 6.40 37.05
CA PRO A 329 26.24 7.05 38.35
C PRO A 329 27.40 7.94 38.83
N LEU A 330 28.52 7.99 38.10
CA LEU A 330 29.77 8.57 38.57
C LEU A 330 30.08 9.97 38.03
N LEU A 331 29.32 10.54 37.08
CA LEU A 331 29.68 11.84 36.49
C LEU A 331 28.54 12.84 36.24
N GLY A 332 27.29 12.57 36.61
CA GLY A 332 26.21 13.58 36.55
C GLY A 332 25.98 14.21 35.16
N LEU A 333 26.45 13.56 34.09
CA LEU A 333 26.33 13.97 32.70
C LEU A 333 25.48 12.96 31.96
N VAL A 334 24.36 13.41 31.40
CA VAL A 334 23.56 12.63 30.44
C VAL A 334 24.33 12.60 29.13
N LEU A 335 25.09 11.53 28.91
CA LEU A 335 25.66 11.22 27.60
C LEU A 335 24.59 10.51 26.76
N VAL A 336 24.12 11.18 25.71
CA VAL A 336 23.40 10.53 24.62
C VAL A 336 24.45 9.74 23.84
N CYS A 337 24.65 8.47 24.20
CA CYS A 337 25.47 7.58 23.38
C CYS A 337 24.64 7.14 22.17
N CYS A 338 24.98 7.65 20.98
CA CYS A 338 24.60 6.99 19.73
C CYS A 338 25.17 5.57 19.73
N PRO A 339 24.41 4.53 19.34
CA PRO A 339 24.93 3.19 19.14
C PRO A 339 25.63 3.13 17.78
N PHE A 340 26.63 3.97 17.55
CA PHE A 340 27.55 3.83 16.42
C PHE A 340 28.91 4.24 16.92
N TRP A 341 29.71 3.20 17.22
CA TRP A 341 31.15 3.04 17.07
C TRP A 341 31.51 1.85 17.98
N TRP A 342 32.35 0.93 17.49
CA TRP A 342 32.62 -0.44 17.96
C TRP A 342 31.85 -1.54 17.21
N ALA A 343 32.23 -1.74 15.94
CA ALA A 343 32.74 -3.00 15.39
C ALA A 343 33.02 -2.81 13.89
#